data_AF-A0A359F523-F1
#
_entry.id   AF-A0A359F523-F1
#
_cell.length_a   1.000
_cell.length_b   1.000
_cell.length_c   1.000
_cell.angle_alpha   90.00
_cell.angle_beta   90.00
_cell.angle_gamma   90.00
#
_symmetry.space_group_name_H-M   'P 1'
#
loop_
_entity.id
_entity.type
_entity.pdbx_description
1 polymer ?
#
loop_
_entity_poly.entity_id
_entity_poly.type
_entity_poly.pdbx_seq_one_letter_code
_entity_poly.pdbx_strand_id
1 'polypeptide(L)'
;ELLGVRYPIIQTGMGWVSGATLTAATAEAGGFGILASATMTLEELAQAIAKVKARTTAPFGVNLLPNQADLAKRIALLVQESIPVASFAGAPSAAVVQELNDAGITSIVTVGAKRHAEKMVGIGVSALIAQGGEGGGHTGSIPTSLLLPQVVDACAGTGVPVIGAGGFYDGRGLVAALAYGADGIAMGTRFLLSAESQVPANVKELYLKSALTATVVTEAIDGAPQRVIRTDMIDALEKSPAVLRFPKAAMNALRFSRESKTSLLALLKTGREMKSAQDLTWAQVALAANAPMMTKASMVDGRPEVGILPTGQVVGAIGSLPPVAEILETIIAEAAATLVSLR
;
A
#
# COMPACT_ATOMS: atom_id res chain seq x y z
N GLU A 1 10.64 -17.27 -7.62
CA GLU A 1 11.76 -17.08 -8.57
C GLU A 1 11.99 -15.61 -8.91
N LEU A 2 11.02 -14.92 -9.56
CA LEU A 2 11.13 -13.52 -9.99
C LEU A 2 11.75 -12.57 -8.95
N LEU A 3 11.29 -12.64 -7.69
CA LEU A 3 11.73 -11.74 -6.61
C LEU A 3 12.88 -12.29 -5.76
N GLY A 4 13.34 -13.53 -6.01
CA GLY A 4 14.39 -14.17 -5.19
C GLY A 4 13.98 -14.48 -3.74
N VAL A 5 12.69 -14.69 -3.46
CA VAL A 5 12.17 -14.95 -2.11
C VAL A 5 11.86 -16.42 -1.84
N ARG A 6 11.87 -16.79 -0.55
CA ARG A 6 11.60 -18.15 -0.07
C ARG A 6 10.10 -18.44 0.02
N TYR A 7 9.33 -17.46 0.45
CA TYR A 7 7.89 -17.55 0.62
C TYR A 7 7.18 -16.61 -0.36
N PRO A 8 6.10 -17.05 -1.03
CA PRO A 8 5.36 -16.24 -2.00
C PRO A 8 4.42 -15.23 -1.29
N ILE A 9 5.01 -14.45 -0.38
CA ILE A 9 4.30 -13.54 0.51
C ILE A 9 4.97 -12.17 0.45
N ILE A 10 4.19 -11.16 0.07
CA ILE A 10 4.64 -9.77 -0.06
C ILE A 10 4.05 -8.92 1.09
N GLN A 11 4.91 -8.16 1.76
CA GLN A 11 4.48 -7.02 2.59
C GLN A 11 4.28 -5.82 1.67
N THR A 12 3.05 -5.33 1.52
CA THR A 12 2.75 -4.22 0.59
C THR A 12 3.24 -2.88 1.12
N GLY A 13 3.63 -1.97 0.22
CA GLY A 13 4.03 -0.61 0.60
C GLY A 13 2.86 0.17 1.22
N MET A 14 2.94 0.44 2.52
CA MET A 14 1.95 1.22 3.28
C MET A 14 2.59 2.54 3.73
N GLY A 15 2.07 3.67 3.25
CA GLY A 15 2.55 5.00 3.63
C GLY A 15 2.59 5.15 5.16
N TRP A 16 3.69 5.71 5.68
CA TRP A 16 3.97 5.87 7.12
C TRP A 16 4.12 4.58 7.96
N VAL A 17 3.85 3.40 7.40
CA VAL A 17 3.92 2.11 8.13
C VAL A 17 5.11 1.28 7.65
N SER A 18 5.25 1.13 6.33
CA SER A 18 6.31 0.33 5.70
C SER A 18 7.64 1.08 5.66
N GLY A 19 8.22 1.31 6.82
CA GLY A 19 9.56 1.86 6.99
C GLY A 19 10.66 0.80 6.88
N ALA A 20 11.90 1.23 7.12
CA ALA A 20 13.08 0.38 6.95
C ALA A 20 13.08 -0.88 7.85
N THR A 21 12.62 -0.76 9.10
CA THR A 21 12.59 -1.88 10.06
C THR A 21 11.67 -3.01 9.59
N LEU A 22 10.41 -2.69 9.26
CA LEU A 22 9.43 -3.67 8.78
C LEU A 22 9.84 -4.30 7.45
N THR A 23 10.37 -3.48 6.54
CA THR A 23 10.82 -3.94 5.21
C THR A 23 11.98 -4.93 5.36
N ALA A 24 13.00 -4.58 6.15
CA ALA A 24 14.16 -5.44 6.36
C ALA A 24 13.78 -6.75 7.07
N ALA A 25 12.95 -6.69 8.11
CA ALA A 25 12.48 -7.89 8.80
C ALA A 25 11.68 -8.82 7.88
N THR A 26 10.87 -8.28 6.98
CA THR A 26 10.14 -9.09 5.98
C THR A 26 11.08 -9.79 5.02
N ALA A 27 12.06 -9.06 4.48
CA ALA A 27 13.03 -9.62 3.53
C ALA A 27 13.91 -10.69 4.20
N GLU A 28 14.41 -10.44 5.41
CA GLU A 28 15.23 -11.38 6.17
C GLU A 28 14.47 -12.67 6.53
N ALA A 29 13.18 -12.55 6.86
CA ALA A 29 12.32 -13.69 7.16
C ALA A 29 11.95 -14.54 5.92
N GLY A 30 12.36 -14.13 4.71
CA GLY A 30 12.16 -14.88 3.47
C GLY A 30 10.92 -14.51 2.68
N GLY A 31 10.15 -13.50 3.11
CA GLY A 31 9.12 -12.85 2.30
C GLY A 31 9.70 -11.71 1.47
N PHE A 32 8.85 -10.96 0.76
CA PHE A 32 9.27 -9.76 0.01
C PHE A 32 8.81 -8.48 0.72
N GLY A 33 9.76 -7.68 1.22
CA GLY A 33 9.49 -6.38 1.83
C GLY A 33 9.38 -5.27 0.78
N ILE A 34 8.41 -4.36 0.94
CA ILE A 34 8.28 -3.15 0.10
C ILE A 34 8.31 -1.90 0.98
N LEU A 35 9.35 -1.10 0.80
CA LEU A 35 9.53 0.20 1.46
C LEU A 35 8.57 1.25 0.86
N ALA A 36 7.78 1.92 1.68
CA ALA A 36 6.86 2.95 1.21
C ALA A 36 7.56 4.32 1.09
N SER A 37 7.79 4.80 -0.14
CA SER A 37 8.50 6.07 -0.38
C SER A 37 7.60 7.27 -0.69
N ALA A 38 6.28 7.06 -0.82
CA ALA A 38 5.34 8.07 -1.29
C ALA A 38 5.35 9.37 -0.46
N THR A 39 5.65 9.25 0.84
CA THR A 39 5.65 10.37 1.80
C THR A 39 7.06 10.88 2.12
N MET A 40 8.09 10.36 1.44
CA MET A 40 9.49 10.71 1.64
C MET A 40 9.95 11.67 0.55
N THR A 41 10.80 12.62 0.91
CA THR A 41 11.70 13.31 -0.04
C THR A 41 12.70 12.31 -0.65
N LEU A 42 13.37 12.72 -1.72
CA LEU A 42 14.40 11.88 -2.36
C LEU A 42 15.56 11.55 -1.39
N GLU A 43 15.95 12.50 -0.54
CA GLU A 43 16.99 12.29 0.48
C GLU A 43 16.54 11.30 1.56
N GLU A 44 15.31 11.46 2.07
CA GLU A 44 14.74 10.52 3.05
C GLU A 44 14.60 9.12 2.46
N LEU A 45 14.27 8.99 1.17
CA LEU A 45 14.25 7.70 0.48
C LEU A 45 15.65 7.07 0.45
N ALA A 46 16.69 7.82 0.07
CA ALA A 46 18.06 7.32 0.06
C ALA A 46 18.50 6.84 1.46
N GLN A 47 18.19 7.63 2.50
CA GLN A 47 18.47 7.26 3.89
C GLN A 47 17.67 6.01 4.32
N ALA A 48 16.41 5.88 3.90
CA ALA A 48 15.58 4.73 4.21
C ALA A 48 16.09 3.45 3.52
N ILE A 49 16.52 3.53 2.26
CA ILE A 49 17.19 2.45 1.52
C ILE A 49 18.45 2.01 2.27
N ALA A 50 19.31 2.95 2.66
CA ALA A 50 20.53 2.64 3.41
C ALA A 50 20.22 1.94 4.74
N LYS A 51 19.15 2.36 5.45
CA LYS A 51 18.70 1.70 6.68
C LYS A 51 18.20 0.27 6.44
N VAL A 52 17.53 -0.02 5.32
CA VAL A 52 17.14 -1.40 4.98
C VAL A 52 18.38 -2.25 4.70
N LYS A 53 19.28 -1.78 3.84
CA LYS A 53 20.52 -2.48 3.47
C LYS A 53 21.45 -2.73 4.66
N ALA A 54 21.43 -1.85 5.67
CA ALA A 54 22.20 -2.05 6.90
C ALA A 54 21.66 -3.20 7.79
N ARG A 55 20.45 -3.71 7.51
CA ARG A 55 19.77 -4.74 8.32
C ARG A 55 19.64 -6.08 7.62
N THR A 56 19.68 -6.12 6.29
CA THR A 56 19.50 -7.34 5.51
C THR A 56 20.23 -7.25 4.18
N THR A 57 20.69 -8.40 3.68
CA THR A 57 21.19 -8.57 2.31
C THR A 57 20.13 -9.16 1.36
N ALA A 58 18.95 -9.50 1.88
CA ALA A 58 17.85 -10.03 1.07
C ALA A 58 17.24 -8.95 0.17
N PRO A 59 16.71 -9.32 -1.02
CA PRO A 59 16.12 -8.36 -1.94
C PRO A 59 14.85 -7.74 -1.34
N PHE A 60 14.64 -6.45 -1.61
CA PHE A 60 13.44 -5.71 -1.24
C PHE A 60 13.07 -4.71 -2.35
N GLY A 61 11.83 -4.24 -2.32
CA GLY A 61 11.32 -3.26 -3.29
C GLY A 61 11.04 -1.89 -2.69
N VAL A 62 10.80 -0.92 -3.57
CA VAL A 62 10.35 0.43 -3.19
C VAL A 62 9.03 0.74 -3.87
N ASN A 63 8.04 1.20 -3.10
CA ASN A 63 6.78 1.68 -3.66
C ASN A 63 6.90 3.15 -4.11
N LEU A 64 6.55 3.40 -5.36
CA LEU A 64 6.55 4.71 -6.02
C LEU A 64 5.12 5.12 -6.41
N LEU A 65 4.93 6.43 -6.65
CA LEU A 65 3.69 6.94 -7.23
C LEU A 65 3.90 7.20 -8.73
N PRO A 66 3.00 6.73 -9.62
CA PRO A 66 3.11 6.94 -11.07
C PRO A 66 3.29 8.39 -11.52
N ASN A 67 2.70 9.32 -10.78
CA ASN A 67 2.63 10.75 -11.13
C ASN A 67 3.48 11.61 -10.18
N GLN A 68 4.49 11.04 -9.53
CA GLN A 68 5.36 11.79 -8.63
C GLN A 68 6.26 12.73 -9.44
N ALA A 69 6.33 14.01 -9.07
CA ALA A 69 7.07 15.03 -9.83
C ALA A 69 8.57 14.70 -9.99
N ASP A 70 9.15 13.98 -9.03
CA ASP A 70 10.54 13.53 -9.02
C ASP A 70 10.71 12.04 -9.38
N LEU A 71 9.72 11.41 -10.03
CA LEU A 71 9.73 9.96 -10.34
C LEU A 71 11.00 9.51 -11.06
N ALA A 72 11.43 10.22 -12.11
CA ALA A 72 12.65 9.88 -12.85
C ALA A 72 13.90 9.89 -11.94
N LYS A 73 13.99 10.83 -10.99
CA LYS A 73 15.09 10.88 -10.03
C LYS A 73 15.03 9.72 -9.03
N ARG A 74 13.83 9.28 -8.66
CA ARG A 74 13.65 8.10 -7.81
C ARG A 74 14.07 6.84 -8.55
N ILE A 75 13.66 6.65 -9.80
CA ILE A 75 14.10 5.52 -10.63
C ILE A 75 15.62 5.49 -10.75
N ALA A 76 16.25 6.64 -11.05
CA ALA A 76 17.70 6.75 -11.07
C ALA A 76 18.36 6.38 -9.73
N LEU A 77 17.77 6.78 -8.60
CA LEU A 77 18.23 6.37 -7.27
C LEU A 77 18.09 4.86 -7.05
N LEU A 78 16.98 4.25 -7.48
CA LEU A 78 16.78 2.80 -7.39
C LEU A 78 17.86 2.05 -8.18
N VAL A 79 18.19 2.52 -9.39
CA VAL A 79 19.28 1.95 -10.21
C VAL A 79 20.63 2.10 -9.51
N GLN A 80 20.96 3.31 -9.05
CA GLN A 80 22.20 3.60 -8.32
C GLN A 80 22.35 2.70 -7.08
N GLU A 81 21.24 2.49 -6.37
CA GLU A 81 21.19 1.67 -5.16
C GLU A 81 20.94 0.19 -5.46
N SER A 82 20.91 -0.25 -6.72
CA SER A 82 20.66 -1.65 -7.11
C SER A 82 19.40 -2.24 -6.45
N ILE A 83 18.34 -1.44 -6.36
CA ILE A 83 17.03 -1.87 -5.87
C ILE A 83 16.32 -2.64 -6.99
N PRO A 84 16.01 -3.94 -6.82
CA PRO A 84 15.56 -4.79 -7.92
C PRO A 84 14.09 -4.58 -8.30
N VAL A 85 13.29 -3.91 -7.47
CA VAL A 85 11.83 -3.82 -7.65
C VAL A 85 11.30 -2.40 -7.41
N ALA A 86 10.50 -1.92 -8.37
CA ALA A 86 9.63 -0.77 -8.22
C ALA A 86 8.16 -1.21 -8.18
N SER A 87 7.49 -0.98 -7.06
CA SER A 87 6.05 -1.23 -6.89
C SER A 87 5.25 0.04 -7.14
N PHE A 88 4.07 -0.07 -7.76
CA PHE A 88 3.17 1.06 -8.00
C PHE A 88 1.75 0.79 -7.48
N ALA A 89 1.26 1.72 -6.67
CA ALA A 89 -0.14 1.83 -6.30
C ALA A 89 -0.88 2.70 -7.34
N GLY A 90 -1.10 2.12 -8.53
CA GLY A 90 -1.67 2.81 -9.69
C GLY A 90 -0.86 2.56 -10.97
N ALA A 91 -1.45 2.87 -12.13
CA ALA A 91 -0.85 2.57 -13.42
C ALA A 91 0.28 3.55 -13.80
N PRO A 92 1.56 3.12 -13.92
CA PRO A 92 2.60 3.91 -14.57
C PRO A 92 2.33 4.08 -16.08
N SER A 93 3.04 5.01 -16.71
CA SER A 93 3.01 5.14 -18.17
C SER A 93 3.85 4.03 -18.82
N ALA A 94 3.58 3.72 -20.09
CA ALA A 94 4.38 2.74 -20.84
C ALA A 94 5.87 3.13 -20.91
N ALA A 95 6.17 4.42 -20.99
CA ALA A 95 7.54 4.94 -20.99
C ALA A 95 8.26 4.64 -19.66
N VAL A 96 7.58 4.79 -18.53
CA VAL A 96 8.14 4.45 -17.21
C VAL A 96 8.39 2.94 -17.08
N VAL A 97 7.46 2.11 -17.56
CA VAL A 97 7.65 0.65 -17.54
C VAL A 97 8.85 0.25 -18.42
N GLN A 98 8.98 0.85 -19.60
CA GLN A 98 10.13 0.60 -20.47
C GLN A 98 11.45 1.03 -19.81
N GLU A 99 11.49 2.21 -19.18
CA GLU A 99 12.67 2.70 -18.46
C GLU A 99 13.10 1.73 -17.35
N LEU A 100 12.14 1.19 -16.59
CA LEU A 100 12.41 0.18 -15.56
C LEU A 100 12.94 -1.13 -16.15
N ASN A 101 12.33 -1.60 -17.24
CA ASN A 101 12.76 -2.82 -17.93
C ASN A 101 14.19 -2.69 -18.49
N ASP A 102 14.50 -1.56 -19.15
CA ASP A 102 15.84 -1.27 -19.68
C ASP A 102 16.90 -1.20 -18.56
N ALA A 103 16.49 -0.77 -17.37
CA ALA A 103 17.32 -0.73 -16.18
C ALA A 103 17.38 -2.06 -15.41
N GLY A 104 16.66 -3.11 -15.85
CA GLY A 104 16.58 -4.40 -15.17
C GLY A 104 15.81 -4.37 -13.84
N ILE A 105 14.98 -3.33 -13.62
CA ILE A 105 14.13 -3.21 -12.43
C ILE A 105 12.77 -3.87 -12.72
N THR A 106 12.40 -4.83 -11.88
CA THR A 106 11.10 -5.49 -11.93
C THR A 106 10.00 -4.51 -11.52
N SER A 107 9.01 -4.32 -12.40
CA SER A 107 7.84 -3.50 -12.11
C SER A 107 6.68 -4.35 -11.59
N ILE A 108 6.14 -3.99 -10.42
CA ILE A 108 4.95 -4.63 -9.83
C ILE A 108 3.84 -3.61 -9.73
N VAL A 109 2.70 -3.85 -10.37
CA VAL A 109 1.59 -2.89 -10.38
C VAL A 109 0.35 -3.46 -9.68
N THR A 110 -0.22 -2.68 -8.76
CA THR A 110 -1.49 -3.02 -8.13
C THR A 110 -2.67 -2.67 -9.02
N VAL A 111 -3.55 -3.63 -9.27
CA VAL A 111 -4.74 -3.51 -10.11
C VAL A 111 -6.00 -3.93 -9.35
N GLY A 112 -7.09 -3.19 -9.56
CA GLY A 112 -8.40 -3.47 -8.96
C GLY A 112 -9.48 -3.91 -9.96
N ALA A 113 -9.13 -4.18 -11.22
CA ALA A 113 -10.07 -4.61 -12.27
C ALA A 113 -9.35 -5.36 -13.41
N LYS A 114 -10.06 -6.28 -14.07
CA LYS A 114 -9.55 -7.05 -15.24
C LYS A 114 -8.96 -6.15 -16.33
N ARG A 115 -9.68 -5.11 -16.74
CA ARG A 115 -9.21 -4.15 -17.76
C ARG A 115 -7.90 -3.44 -17.40
N HIS A 116 -7.63 -3.27 -16.10
CA HIS A 116 -6.37 -2.67 -15.66
C HIS A 116 -5.23 -3.68 -15.83
N ALA A 117 -5.47 -4.96 -15.52
CA ALA A 117 -4.50 -6.02 -15.76
C ALA A 117 -4.13 -6.14 -17.25
N GLU A 118 -5.14 -6.21 -18.14
CA GLU A 118 -4.93 -6.28 -19.60
C GLU A 118 -4.07 -5.11 -20.10
N LYS A 119 -4.37 -3.89 -19.63
CA LYS A 119 -3.58 -2.70 -19.97
C LYS A 119 -2.14 -2.80 -19.47
N MET A 120 -1.92 -3.23 -18.22
CA MET A 120 -0.59 -3.32 -17.62
C MET A 120 0.26 -4.40 -18.28
N VAL A 121 -0.32 -5.56 -18.57
CA VAL A 121 0.33 -6.63 -19.36
C VAL A 121 0.71 -6.10 -20.75
N GLY A 122 -0.20 -5.39 -21.42
CA GLY A 122 0.06 -4.82 -22.75
C GLY A 122 1.19 -3.79 -22.82
N ILE A 123 1.57 -3.18 -21.68
CA ILE A 123 2.72 -2.26 -21.60
C ILE A 123 3.99 -2.92 -21.02
N GLY A 124 3.96 -4.23 -20.77
CA GLY A 124 5.15 -5.00 -20.40
C GLY A 124 5.55 -4.93 -18.93
N VAL A 125 4.58 -4.84 -18.00
CA VAL A 125 4.89 -4.94 -16.56
C VAL A 125 5.40 -6.33 -16.19
N SER A 126 6.21 -6.42 -15.13
CA SER A 126 6.85 -7.68 -14.73
C SER A 126 5.97 -8.55 -13.83
N ALA A 127 5.08 -7.97 -13.02
CA ALA A 127 4.13 -8.69 -12.17
C ALA A 127 2.91 -7.81 -11.81
N LEU A 128 1.81 -8.45 -11.39
CA LEU A 128 0.62 -7.77 -10.93
C LEU A 128 0.24 -8.14 -9.50
N ILE A 129 -0.25 -7.17 -8.73
CA ILE A 129 -0.97 -7.41 -7.48
C ILE A 129 -2.47 -7.15 -7.74
N ALA A 130 -3.30 -8.18 -7.65
CA ALA A 130 -4.75 -8.06 -7.79
C ALA A 130 -5.39 -7.79 -6.42
N GLN A 131 -5.70 -6.53 -6.14
CA GLN A 131 -6.27 -6.11 -4.86
C GLN A 131 -7.80 -6.05 -4.91
N GLY A 132 -8.47 -6.94 -4.20
CA GLY A 132 -9.92 -6.89 -4.01
C GLY A 132 -10.36 -5.80 -3.05
N GLY A 133 -11.67 -5.53 -3.05
CA GLY A 133 -12.31 -4.44 -2.30
C GLY A 133 -12.16 -4.55 -0.78
N GLU A 134 -11.84 -5.73 -0.26
CA GLU A 134 -11.54 -6.01 1.13
C GLU A 134 -10.21 -5.39 1.59
N GLY A 135 -9.33 -5.01 0.65
CA GLY A 135 -8.06 -4.33 0.91
C GLY A 135 -8.21 -2.96 1.58
N GLY A 136 -7.13 -2.52 2.25
CA GLY A 136 -7.08 -1.25 2.98
C GLY A 136 -6.58 -0.08 2.16
N GLY A 137 -6.85 1.15 2.62
CA GLY A 137 -6.50 2.36 1.88
C GLY A 137 -7.28 2.44 0.57
N HIS A 138 -6.70 3.06 -0.47
CA HIS A 138 -7.33 3.14 -1.78
C HIS A 138 -7.67 1.74 -2.32
N THR A 139 -8.95 1.52 -2.63
CA THR A 139 -9.45 0.19 -2.99
C THR A 139 -10.60 0.25 -3.99
N GLY A 140 -10.76 -0.82 -4.77
CA GLY A 140 -11.91 -0.98 -5.66
C GLY A 140 -13.13 -1.54 -4.93
N SER A 141 -14.19 -1.85 -5.67
CA SER A 141 -15.42 -2.46 -5.13
C SER A 141 -15.52 -3.96 -5.38
N ILE A 142 -14.68 -4.53 -6.26
CA ILE A 142 -14.76 -5.94 -6.66
C ILE A 142 -14.13 -6.82 -5.58
N PRO A 143 -14.86 -7.79 -5.00
CA PRO A 143 -14.31 -8.74 -4.02
C PRO A 143 -13.14 -9.54 -4.58
N THR A 144 -12.15 -9.88 -3.74
CA THR A 144 -10.97 -10.66 -4.13
C THR A 144 -11.33 -11.97 -4.81
N SER A 145 -12.37 -12.68 -4.32
CA SER A 145 -12.84 -13.95 -4.89
C SER A 145 -13.37 -13.85 -6.33
N LEU A 146 -13.77 -12.66 -6.76
CA LEU A 146 -14.20 -12.39 -8.14
C LEU A 146 -13.10 -11.74 -8.97
N LEU A 147 -12.31 -10.85 -8.35
CA LEU A 147 -11.25 -10.12 -9.05
C LEU A 147 -10.07 -11.02 -9.40
N LEU A 148 -9.59 -11.81 -8.45
CA LEU A 148 -8.33 -12.54 -8.58
C LEU A 148 -8.34 -13.53 -9.76
N PRO A 149 -9.36 -14.42 -9.92
CA PRO A 149 -9.42 -15.31 -11.08
C PRO A 149 -9.48 -14.56 -12.42
N GLN A 150 -10.22 -13.44 -12.47
CA GLN A 150 -10.32 -12.64 -13.71
C GLN A 150 -8.99 -11.97 -14.11
N VAL A 151 -8.17 -11.58 -13.14
CA VAL A 151 -6.84 -11.03 -13.39
C VAL A 151 -5.88 -12.14 -13.82
N VAL A 152 -5.95 -13.32 -13.19
CA VAL A 152 -5.20 -14.50 -13.61
C VAL A 152 -5.53 -14.87 -15.06
N ASP A 153 -6.81 -14.94 -15.42
CA ASP A 153 -7.25 -15.22 -16.80
C ASP A 153 -6.73 -14.18 -17.80
N ALA A 154 -6.67 -12.90 -17.40
CA ALA A 154 -6.11 -11.83 -18.24
C ALA A 154 -4.59 -11.94 -18.44
N CYS A 155 -3.88 -12.65 -17.56
CA CYS A 155 -2.44 -12.90 -17.65
C CYS A 155 -2.11 -14.28 -18.23
N ALA A 156 -3.13 -15.08 -18.55
CA ALA A 156 -2.93 -16.42 -19.08
C ALA A 156 -2.09 -16.38 -20.37
N GLY A 157 -1.02 -17.18 -20.40
CA GLY A 157 -0.11 -17.27 -21.55
C GLY A 157 0.91 -16.14 -21.69
N THR A 158 0.91 -15.13 -20.80
CA THR A 158 1.90 -14.03 -20.86
C THR A 158 3.13 -14.27 -19.99
N GLY A 159 3.03 -15.19 -19.02
CA GLY A 159 4.08 -15.46 -18.04
C GLY A 159 4.19 -14.40 -16.94
N VAL A 160 3.31 -13.40 -16.91
CA VAL A 160 3.28 -12.38 -15.86
C VAL A 160 2.64 -12.97 -14.60
N PRO A 161 3.37 -13.10 -13.47
CA PRO A 161 2.81 -13.63 -12.24
C PRO A 161 1.79 -12.69 -11.61
N VAL A 162 0.79 -13.27 -10.96
CA VAL A 162 -0.31 -12.57 -10.30
C VAL A 162 -0.30 -12.87 -8.81
N ILE A 163 -0.27 -11.82 -8.00
CA ILE A 163 -0.26 -11.91 -6.54
C ILE A 163 -1.62 -11.44 -6.02
N GLY A 164 -2.30 -12.25 -5.21
CA GLY A 164 -3.58 -11.89 -4.62
C GLY A 164 -3.43 -10.92 -3.45
N ALA A 165 -4.23 -9.86 -3.39
CA ALA A 165 -4.28 -8.93 -2.26
C ALA A 165 -5.71 -8.56 -1.85
N GLY A 166 -5.87 -8.13 -0.60
CA GLY A 166 -7.18 -7.86 -0.01
C GLY A 166 -7.83 -9.13 0.52
N GLY A 167 -8.11 -9.19 1.84
CA GLY A 167 -8.72 -10.37 2.46
C GLY A 167 -7.75 -11.44 2.96
N PHE A 168 -6.46 -11.39 2.59
CA PHE A 168 -5.46 -12.37 3.02
C PHE A 168 -4.73 -11.97 4.31
N TYR A 169 -4.58 -12.91 5.24
CA TYR A 169 -3.86 -12.71 6.51
C TYR A 169 -3.28 -14.00 7.14
N ASP A 170 -3.57 -15.18 6.59
CA ASP A 170 -3.26 -16.50 7.16
C ASP A 170 -2.95 -17.55 6.06
N GLY A 171 -2.63 -18.79 6.47
CA GLY A 171 -2.29 -19.88 5.53
C GLY A 171 -3.46 -20.38 4.67
N ARG A 172 -4.69 -20.30 5.19
CA ARG A 172 -5.90 -20.63 4.42
C ARG A 172 -6.07 -19.68 3.25
N GLY A 173 -5.83 -18.39 3.49
CA GLY A 173 -5.83 -17.36 2.48
C GLY A 173 -4.78 -17.60 1.39
N LEU A 174 -3.57 -18.02 1.76
CA LEU A 174 -2.55 -18.40 0.78
C LEU A 174 -3.03 -19.56 -0.11
N VAL A 175 -3.57 -20.64 0.48
CA VAL A 175 -4.10 -21.77 -0.29
C VAL A 175 -5.25 -21.35 -1.21
N ALA A 176 -6.16 -20.48 -0.74
CA ALA A 176 -7.24 -19.97 -1.57
C ALA A 176 -6.73 -19.15 -2.76
N ALA A 177 -5.73 -18.29 -2.56
CA ALA A 177 -5.12 -17.52 -3.65
C ALA A 177 -4.45 -18.43 -4.70
N LEU A 178 -3.69 -19.43 -4.25
CA LEU A 178 -3.07 -20.42 -5.13
C LEU A 178 -4.13 -21.23 -5.90
N ALA A 179 -5.25 -21.58 -5.25
CA ALA A 179 -6.37 -22.27 -5.88
C ALA A 179 -7.09 -21.41 -6.95
N TYR A 180 -7.07 -20.08 -6.79
CA TYR A 180 -7.54 -19.14 -7.82
C TYR A 180 -6.52 -18.91 -8.95
N GLY A 181 -5.35 -19.55 -8.89
CA GLY A 181 -4.30 -19.45 -9.90
C GLY A 181 -3.30 -18.31 -9.68
N ALA A 182 -3.30 -17.68 -8.50
CA ALA A 182 -2.25 -16.73 -8.14
C ALA A 182 -0.93 -17.44 -7.82
N ASP A 183 0.18 -16.71 -7.90
CA ASP A 183 1.53 -17.17 -7.56
C ASP A 183 1.91 -16.90 -6.10
N GLY A 184 1.05 -16.18 -5.36
CA GLY A 184 1.30 -15.78 -3.98
C GLY A 184 0.26 -14.79 -3.46
N ILE A 185 0.52 -14.26 -2.26
CA ILE A 185 -0.32 -13.24 -1.62
C ILE A 185 0.47 -11.99 -1.23
N ALA A 186 -0.19 -10.84 -1.22
CA ALA A 186 0.32 -9.61 -0.66
C ALA A 186 -0.60 -9.11 0.47
N MET A 187 0.00 -8.70 1.58
CA MET A 187 -0.71 -8.32 2.79
C MET A 187 -0.21 -6.96 3.30
N GLY A 188 -1.16 -6.10 3.68
CA GLY A 188 -0.88 -4.83 4.36
C GLY A 188 -1.17 -4.94 5.85
N THR A 189 -2.46 -5.01 6.21
CA THR A 189 -2.95 -5.04 7.60
C THR A 189 -2.24 -6.08 8.49
N ARG A 190 -1.97 -7.29 7.97
CA ARG A 190 -1.27 -8.34 8.74
C ARG A 190 0.15 -7.91 9.15
N PHE A 191 0.88 -7.23 8.26
CA PHE A 191 2.23 -6.72 8.53
C PHE A 191 2.22 -5.41 9.33
N LEU A 192 1.19 -4.56 9.19
CA LEU A 192 0.97 -3.41 10.08
C LEU A 192 0.87 -3.90 11.54
N LEU A 193 0.20 -5.02 11.75
CA LEU A 193 0.02 -5.69 13.04
C LEU A 193 1.10 -6.73 13.32
N SER A 194 2.36 -6.35 13.13
CA SER A 194 3.56 -7.11 13.52
C SER A 194 4.31 -6.42 14.66
N ALA A 195 5.27 -7.12 15.26
CA ALA A 195 6.17 -6.54 16.25
C ALA A 195 7.07 -5.43 15.67
N GLU A 196 7.51 -5.57 14.42
CA GLU A 196 8.48 -4.70 13.74
C GLU A 196 7.86 -3.43 13.15
N SER A 197 6.54 -3.41 12.98
CA SER A 197 5.80 -2.20 12.62
C SER A 197 6.02 -1.11 13.68
N GLN A 198 6.35 0.11 13.24
CA GLN A 198 6.63 1.23 14.15
C GLN A 198 5.38 2.06 14.50
N VAL A 199 4.19 1.60 14.08
CA VAL A 199 2.92 2.23 14.45
C VAL A 199 2.77 2.24 15.97
N PRO A 200 2.40 3.39 16.59
CA PRO A 200 2.25 3.51 18.03
C PRO A 200 1.35 2.42 18.65
N ALA A 201 1.72 1.96 19.85
CA ALA A 201 1.05 0.84 20.51
C ALA A 201 -0.46 1.11 20.73
N ASN A 202 -0.82 2.33 21.15
CA ASN A 202 -2.21 2.74 21.33
C ASN A 202 -3.02 2.66 20.03
N VAL A 203 -2.39 2.89 18.88
CA VAL A 203 -3.04 2.78 17.56
C VAL A 203 -3.19 1.31 17.17
N LYS A 204 -2.15 0.48 17.37
CA LYS A 204 -2.26 -0.97 17.13
C LYS A 204 -3.34 -1.63 17.99
N GLU A 205 -3.51 -1.19 19.24
CA GLU A 205 -4.59 -1.67 20.11
C GLU A 205 -5.99 -1.40 19.54
N LEU A 206 -6.20 -0.25 18.89
CA LEU A 206 -7.48 0.05 18.23
C LEU A 206 -7.73 -0.90 17.06
N TYR A 207 -6.69 -1.24 16.29
CA TYR A 207 -6.78 -2.24 15.23
C TYR A 207 -7.14 -3.61 15.79
N LEU A 208 -6.44 -4.08 16.84
CA LEU A 208 -6.71 -5.39 17.46
C LEU A 208 -8.13 -5.51 18.05
N LYS A 209 -8.71 -4.39 18.51
CA LYS A 209 -10.08 -4.35 19.05
C LYS A 209 -11.16 -4.17 17.97
N SER A 210 -10.78 -3.90 16.72
CA SER A 210 -11.72 -3.63 15.65
C SER A 210 -12.42 -4.91 15.20
N ALA A 211 -13.75 -4.89 15.11
CA ALA A 211 -14.50 -6.02 14.56
C ALA A 211 -14.34 -6.11 13.03
N LEU A 212 -14.69 -7.27 12.45
CA LEU A 212 -14.68 -7.48 10.99
C LEU A 212 -15.57 -6.47 10.24
N THR A 213 -16.64 -6.00 10.91
CA THR A 213 -17.60 -5.01 10.39
C THR A 213 -17.22 -3.56 10.67
N ALA A 214 -16.08 -3.29 11.32
CA ALA A 214 -15.71 -1.95 11.79
C ALA A 214 -15.11 -1.04 10.70
N THR A 215 -14.96 -1.53 9.46
CA THR A 215 -14.40 -0.73 8.35
C THR A 215 -15.47 -0.17 7.44
N VAL A 216 -15.19 0.98 6.83
CA VAL A 216 -16.02 1.63 5.81
C VAL A 216 -15.16 1.98 4.60
N VAL A 217 -15.76 1.95 3.41
CA VAL A 217 -15.16 2.55 2.21
C VAL A 217 -15.77 3.93 2.03
N THR A 218 -14.93 4.96 1.97
CA THR A 218 -15.38 6.35 1.87
C THR A 218 -14.55 7.13 0.85
N GLU A 219 -15.20 8.03 0.13
CA GLU A 219 -14.55 9.02 -0.75
C GLU A 219 -14.36 10.37 -0.03
N ALA A 220 -14.83 10.50 1.21
CA ALA A 220 -14.84 11.78 1.92
C ALA A 220 -13.43 12.29 2.33
N ILE A 221 -12.41 11.43 2.23
CA ILE A 221 -11.02 11.71 2.64
C ILE A 221 -10.31 12.55 1.58
N ASP A 222 -10.24 12.07 0.34
CA ASP A 222 -9.55 12.72 -0.78
C ASP A 222 -10.28 12.65 -2.13
N GLY A 223 -11.54 12.19 -2.13
CA GLY A 223 -12.34 12.01 -3.34
C GLY A 223 -12.11 10.69 -4.08
N ALA A 224 -11.23 9.82 -3.58
CA ALA A 224 -11.06 8.47 -4.08
C ALA A 224 -11.52 7.44 -3.02
N PRO A 225 -12.08 6.29 -3.41
CA PRO A 225 -12.55 5.29 -2.45
C PRO A 225 -11.40 4.74 -1.60
N GLN A 226 -11.48 4.95 -0.29
CA GLN A 226 -10.52 4.43 0.68
C GLN A 226 -11.20 3.61 1.78
N ARG A 227 -10.65 2.44 2.10
CA ARG A 227 -11.07 1.64 3.25
C ARG A 227 -10.27 1.98 4.49
N VAL A 228 -11.02 2.37 5.53
CA VAL A 228 -10.51 2.77 6.84
C VAL A 228 -11.36 2.16 7.96
N ILE A 229 -10.85 2.11 9.18
CA ILE A 229 -11.70 1.90 10.37
C ILE A 229 -12.68 3.08 10.47
N ARG A 230 -13.96 2.80 10.69
CA ARG A 230 -14.97 3.83 10.94
C ARG A 230 -14.72 4.46 12.30
N THR A 231 -14.52 5.77 12.30
CA THR A 231 -14.32 6.59 13.50
C THR A 231 -15.24 7.81 13.46
N ASP A 232 -15.39 8.51 14.58
CA ASP A 232 -16.16 9.77 14.64
C ASP A 232 -15.66 10.82 13.64
N MET A 233 -14.34 10.82 13.36
CA MET A 233 -13.75 11.67 12.34
C MET A 233 -14.27 11.31 10.94
N ILE A 234 -14.32 10.03 10.59
CA ILE A 234 -14.85 9.57 9.30
C ILE A 234 -16.35 9.89 9.20
N ASP A 235 -17.11 9.62 10.24
CA ASP A 235 -18.54 9.96 10.29
C ASP A 235 -18.77 11.47 10.11
N ALA A 236 -17.91 12.32 10.70
CA ALA A 236 -17.97 13.76 10.53
C ALA A 236 -17.60 14.20 9.10
N LEU A 237 -16.61 13.56 8.47
CA LEU A 237 -16.27 13.80 7.06
C LEU A 237 -17.43 13.42 6.14
N GLU A 238 -18.07 12.27 6.34
CA GLU A 238 -19.20 11.81 5.53
C GLU A 238 -20.44 12.69 5.68
N LYS A 239 -20.79 13.10 6.91
CA LYS A 239 -21.95 13.95 7.20
C LYS A 239 -21.79 15.41 6.77
N SER A 240 -20.56 15.89 6.60
CA SER A 240 -20.32 17.27 6.18
C SER A 240 -20.85 17.47 4.75
N PRO A 241 -21.75 18.43 4.49
CA PRO A 241 -22.22 18.74 3.13
C PRO A 241 -21.02 19.02 2.24
N ALA A 242 -21.02 18.54 0.99
CA ALA A 242 -19.89 18.71 0.07
C ALA A 242 -19.38 20.17 0.06
N VAL A 243 -20.29 21.14 0.05
CA VAL A 243 -20.01 22.60 0.12
C VAL A 243 -19.26 23.05 1.38
N LEU A 244 -19.46 22.40 2.54
CA LEU A 244 -18.88 22.75 3.84
C LEU A 244 -17.63 21.94 4.20
N ARG A 245 -17.28 20.89 3.44
CA ARG A 245 -16.01 20.16 3.61
C ARG A 245 -14.80 21.06 3.31
N PHE A 246 -14.98 22.03 2.41
CA PHE A 246 -13.90 22.87 1.88
C PHE A 246 -13.39 23.97 2.83
N PRO A 247 -14.22 24.76 3.53
CA PRO A 247 -13.74 25.79 4.46
C PRO A 247 -13.05 25.18 5.70
N LYS A 248 -13.55 24.03 6.18
CA LYS A 248 -12.99 23.32 7.33
C LYS A 248 -11.65 22.65 7.00
N ALA A 249 -11.54 21.99 5.84
CA ALA A 249 -10.27 21.43 5.38
C ALA A 249 -9.22 22.53 5.13
N ALA A 250 -9.61 23.66 4.53
CA ALA A 250 -8.73 24.81 4.33
C ALA A 250 -8.29 25.46 5.66
N MET A 251 -9.20 25.64 6.63
CA MET A 251 -8.84 26.12 7.96
C MET A 251 -7.90 25.17 8.71
N ASN A 252 -8.14 23.85 8.64
CA ASN A 252 -7.28 22.85 9.29
C ASN A 252 -5.90 22.83 8.62
N ALA A 253 -5.82 22.91 7.29
CA ALA A 253 -4.57 23.05 6.55
C ALA A 253 -3.81 24.35 6.87
N LEU A 254 -4.53 25.47 7.05
CA LEU A 254 -3.94 26.76 7.46
C LEU A 254 -3.48 26.75 8.92
N ARG A 255 -4.22 26.11 9.82
CA ARG A 255 -3.83 25.92 11.22
C ARG A 255 -2.56 25.07 11.30
N PHE A 256 -2.48 24.03 10.46
CA PHE A 256 -1.32 23.16 10.38
C PHE A 256 -0.12 23.83 9.69
N SER A 257 -0.28 24.58 8.60
CA SER A 257 0.82 25.33 7.95
C SER A 257 1.50 26.31 8.92
N ARG A 258 0.74 26.86 9.87
CA ARG A 258 1.26 27.69 10.97
C ARG A 258 2.06 26.87 12.00
N GLU A 259 1.73 25.60 12.20
CA GLU A 259 2.43 24.67 13.11
C GLU A 259 3.64 23.97 12.43
N SER A 260 3.60 23.72 11.12
CA SER A 260 4.61 22.95 10.36
C SER A 260 5.70 23.79 9.67
N LYS A 261 5.64 25.12 9.75
CA LYS A 261 6.55 26.09 9.09
C LYS A 261 6.76 25.88 7.58
N THR A 262 5.82 25.25 6.89
CA THR A 262 5.92 25.01 5.44
C THR A 262 5.50 26.26 4.66
N SER A 263 6.29 26.66 3.67
CA SER A 263 6.01 27.85 2.85
C SER A 263 4.71 27.71 2.04
N LEU A 264 3.82 28.70 2.15
CA LEU A 264 2.54 28.77 1.45
C LEU A 264 2.69 28.67 -0.08
N LEU A 265 3.81 29.17 -0.61
CA LEU A 265 4.15 29.11 -2.03
C LEU A 265 4.45 27.69 -2.52
N ALA A 266 5.07 26.86 -1.67
CA ALA A 266 5.35 25.47 -1.99
C ALA A 266 4.05 24.65 -2.04
N LEU A 267 3.14 24.87 -1.08
CA LEU A 267 1.81 24.24 -1.06
C LEU A 267 0.98 24.58 -2.30
N LEU A 268 1.03 25.84 -2.75
CA LEU A 268 0.34 26.28 -3.97
C LEU A 268 0.92 25.65 -5.25
N LYS A 269 2.25 25.48 -5.30
CA LYS A 269 2.91 24.84 -6.45
C LYS A 269 2.54 23.35 -6.54
N THR A 270 2.64 22.62 -5.43
CA THR A 270 2.22 21.21 -5.35
C THR A 270 0.74 21.06 -5.70
N GLY A 271 -0.12 21.98 -5.25
CA GLY A 271 -1.53 21.96 -5.60
C GLY A 271 -1.82 22.14 -7.09
N ARG A 272 -1.07 23.02 -7.80
CA ARG A 272 -1.18 23.16 -9.27
C ARG A 272 -0.77 21.89 -10.01
N GLU A 273 0.30 21.25 -9.57
CA GLU A 273 0.82 20.02 -10.19
C GLU A 273 -0.15 18.86 -10.01
N MET A 274 -0.73 18.69 -8.82
CA MET A 274 -1.77 17.67 -8.54
C MET A 274 -3.03 17.87 -9.38
N LYS A 275 -3.48 19.13 -9.54
CA LYS A 275 -4.65 19.47 -10.38
C LYS A 275 -4.44 19.02 -11.83
N SER A 276 -3.27 19.33 -12.37
CA SER A 276 -2.91 19.05 -13.77
C SER A 276 -2.74 17.56 -14.06
N ALA A 277 -2.31 16.77 -13.08
CA ALA A 277 -1.97 15.36 -13.28
C ALA A 277 -3.16 14.40 -13.09
N GLN A 278 -4.21 14.81 -12.36
CA GLN A 278 -5.30 13.92 -11.93
C GLN A 278 -6.70 14.44 -12.25
N ASP A 279 -6.81 15.51 -13.06
CA ASP A 279 -8.07 16.18 -13.43
C ASP A 279 -8.98 16.52 -12.23
N LEU A 280 -8.33 16.89 -11.12
CA LEU A 280 -9.00 17.16 -9.85
C LEU A 280 -9.51 18.61 -9.79
N THR A 281 -10.61 18.83 -9.08
CA THR A 281 -10.99 20.19 -8.65
C THR A 281 -9.99 20.71 -7.61
N TRP A 282 -9.83 22.03 -7.50
CA TRP A 282 -9.01 22.66 -6.45
C TRP A 282 -9.39 22.23 -5.03
N ALA A 283 -10.66 21.86 -4.87
CA ALA A 283 -11.26 21.33 -3.67
C ALA A 283 -10.76 19.92 -3.33
N GLN A 284 -10.69 19.04 -4.33
CA GLN A 284 -10.10 17.70 -4.22
C GLN A 284 -8.58 17.75 -4.01
N VAL A 285 -7.89 18.73 -4.60
CA VAL A 285 -6.45 18.96 -4.38
C VAL A 285 -6.15 19.26 -2.89
N ALA A 286 -6.95 20.11 -2.24
CA ALA A 286 -6.76 20.44 -0.83
C ALA A 286 -7.04 19.24 0.10
N LEU A 287 -8.02 18.40 -0.24
CA LEU A 287 -8.34 17.17 0.50
C LEU A 287 -7.26 16.10 0.31
N ALA A 288 -6.83 15.88 -0.94
CA ALA A 288 -5.75 14.95 -1.28
C ALA A 288 -4.41 15.34 -0.63
N ALA A 289 -4.13 16.64 -0.48
CA ALA A 289 -2.96 17.11 0.26
C ALA A 289 -3.03 16.79 1.77
N ASN A 290 -4.23 16.63 2.32
CA ASN A 290 -4.43 16.36 3.75
C ASN A 290 -4.48 14.86 4.09
N ALA A 291 -4.82 13.98 3.15
CA ALA A 291 -4.95 12.54 3.42
C ALA A 291 -3.66 11.88 3.94
N PRO A 292 -2.47 12.08 3.33
CA PRO A 292 -1.21 11.60 3.89
C PRO A 292 -0.94 12.17 5.29
N MET A 293 -1.37 13.39 5.58
CA MET A 293 -1.21 14.02 6.90
C MET A 293 -2.16 13.43 7.94
N MET A 294 -3.40 13.13 7.56
CA MET A 294 -4.36 12.44 8.42
C MET A 294 -3.88 11.01 8.74
N THR A 295 -3.25 10.32 7.78
CA THR A 295 -2.60 9.03 8.05
C THR A 295 -1.36 9.18 8.93
N LYS A 296 -0.55 10.24 8.75
CA LYS A 296 0.59 10.50 9.64
C LYS A 296 0.16 10.74 11.09
N ALA A 297 -0.90 11.52 11.28
CA ALA A 297 -1.41 11.86 12.61
C ALA A 297 -1.73 10.59 13.43
N SER A 298 -2.31 9.57 12.82
CA SER A 298 -2.54 8.28 13.45
C SER A 298 -1.28 7.40 13.45
N MET A 299 -0.73 7.07 12.27
CA MET A 299 0.31 6.04 12.11
C MET A 299 1.67 6.41 12.69
N VAL A 300 1.95 7.71 12.90
CA VAL A 300 3.23 8.21 13.41
C VAL A 300 3.03 8.98 14.71
N ASP A 301 2.10 9.93 14.72
CA ASP A 301 1.96 10.85 15.86
C ASP A 301 1.09 10.24 16.99
N GLY A 302 0.48 9.06 16.76
CA GLY A 302 -0.29 8.33 17.78
C GLY A 302 -1.63 8.97 18.12
N ARG A 303 -2.18 9.76 17.19
CA ARG A 303 -3.40 10.57 17.35
C ARG A 303 -4.56 10.07 16.47
N PRO A 304 -5.15 8.90 16.78
CA PRO A 304 -6.22 8.32 16.00
C PRO A 304 -7.52 9.15 16.02
N GLU A 305 -7.69 10.06 16.99
CA GLU A 305 -8.86 10.92 17.13
C GLU A 305 -8.95 12.03 16.07
N VAL A 306 -7.81 12.39 15.47
CA VAL A 306 -7.71 13.41 14.40
C VAL A 306 -7.07 12.87 13.11
N GLY A 307 -6.86 11.56 13.06
CA GLY A 307 -6.29 10.86 11.91
C GLY A 307 -7.24 9.83 11.31
N ILE A 308 -6.85 9.29 10.16
CA ILE A 308 -7.55 8.15 9.54
C ILE A 308 -6.80 6.86 9.82
N LEU A 309 -7.49 5.73 9.80
CA LEU A 309 -6.91 4.42 10.10
C LEU A 309 -7.09 3.47 8.90
N PRO A 310 -6.27 3.61 7.83
CA PRO A 310 -6.37 2.74 6.66
C PRO A 310 -6.11 1.28 7.02
N THR A 311 -7.01 0.39 6.62
CA THR A 311 -6.90 -1.04 6.88
C THR A 311 -7.85 -1.85 6.02
N GLY A 312 -7.49 -3.09 5.72
CA GLY A 312 -8.41 -4.07 5.13
C GLY A 312 -9.40 -4.63 6.17
N GLN A 313 -10.45 -5.28 5.69
CA GLN A 313 -11.47 -5.90 6.55
C GLN A 313 -10.87 -6.96 7.50
N VAL A 314 -9.80 -7.62 7.08
CA VAL A 314 -9.06 -8.63 7.87
C VAL A 314 -8.57 -8.13 9.23
N VAL A 315 -8.60 -6.82 9.50
CA VAL A 315 -8.28 -6.25 10.82
C VAL A 315 -9.04 -6.96 11.94
N GLY A 316 -10.31 -7.31 11.73
CA GLY A 316 -11.12 -8.00 12.73
C GLY A 316 -10.91 -9.51 12.84
N ALA A 317 -9.99 -10.06 12.05
CA ALA A 317 -9.55 -11.46 12.16
C ALA A 317 -8.15 -11.58 12.79
N ILE A 318 -7.53 -10.46 13.17
CA ILE A 318 -6.17 -10.41 13.68
C ILE A 318 -6.20 -10.07 15.17
N GLY A 319 -5.73 -11.01 16.01
CA GLY A 319 -5.76 -10.89 17.47
C GLY A 319 -4.40 -10.75 18.16
N SER A 320 -3.29 -10.69 17.43
CA SER A 320 -1.94 -10.70 17.99
C SER A 320 -0.95 -9.88 17.15
N LEU A 321 0.22 -9.55 17.74
CA LEU A 321 1.32 -8.79 17.11
C LEU A 321 2.63 -9.60 17.09
N PRO A 322 2.66 -10.79 16.46
CA PRO A 322 3.88 -11.60 16.45
C PRO A 322 4.98 -10.96 15.60
N PRO A 323 6.25 -11.37 15.77
CA PRO A 323 7.34 -11.03 14.86
C PRO A 323 7.03 -11.45 13.42
N VAL A 324 7.57 -10.72 12.45
CA VAL A 324 7.36 -11.01 11.02
C VAL A 324 7.79 -12.43 10.65
N ALA A 325 8.89 -12.93 11.21
CA ALA A 325 9.34 -14.30 10.98
C ALA A 325 8.27 -15.33 11.37
N GLU A 326 7.68 -15.16 12.56
CA GLU A 326 6.60 -16.03 13.06
C GLU A 326 5.34 -15.91 12.20
N ILE A 327 4.99 -14.70 11.71
CA ILE A 327 3.88 -14.51 10.77
C ILE A 327 4.08 -15.38 9.52
N LEU A 328 5.26 -15.31 8.89
CA LEU A 328 5.54 -16.04 7.67
C LEU A 328 5.57 -17.55 7.90
N GLU A 329 6.27 -18.01 8.93
CA GLU A 329 6.36 -19.43 9.28
C GLU A 329 4.99 -20.03 9.59
N THR A 330 4.16 -19.31 10.34
CA THR A 330 2.79 -19.73 10.67
C THR A 330 1.94 -19.85 9.42
N ILE A 331 1.97 -18.87 8.51
CA ILE A 331 1.20 -18.91 7.26
C ILE A 331 1.60 -20.11 6.41
N ILE A 332 2.90 -20.42 6.31
CA ILE A 332 3.38 -21.56 5.53
C ILE A 332 2.98 -22.90 6.18
N ALA A 333 3.11 -23.01 7.50
CA ALA A 333 2.69 -24.21 8.24
C ALA A 333 1.17 -24.45 8.12
N GLU A 334 0.36 -23.39 8.28
CA GLU A 334 -1.09 -23.44 8.11
C GLU A 334 -1.49 -23.78 6.67
N ALA A 335 -0.79 -23.23 5.68
CA ALA A 335 -1.05 -23.55 4.28
C ALA A 335 -0.78 -25.03 3.97
N ALA A 336 0.33 -25.58 4.47
CA ALA A 336 0.64 -27.00 4.35
C ALA A 336 -0.43 -27.88 5.02
N ALA A 337 -0.84 -27.53 6.25
CA ALA A 337 -1.91 -28.24 6.96
C ALA A 337 -3.26 -28.16 6.22
N THR A 338 -3.59 -26.99 5.67
CA THR A 338 -4.80 -26.76 4.89
C THR A 338 -4.82 -27.63 3.62
N LEU A 339 -3.70 -27.70 2.89
CA LEU A 339 -3.56 -28.56 1.71
C LEU A 339 -3.73 -30.04 2.05
N VAL A 340 -3.24 -30.49 3.21
CA VAL A 340 -3.46 -31.86 3.67
C VAL A 340 -4.94 -32.10 3.97
N SER A 341 -5.63 -31.15 4.61
CA SER A 341 -7.04 -31.29 4.97
C SER A 341 -8.01 -31.30 3.78
N LEU A 342 -7.61 -30.75 2.64
CA LEU A 342 -8.40 -30.71 1.40
C LEU A 342 -8.24 -31.96 0.52
N ARG A 343 -7.27 -32.83 0.83
CA ARG A 343 -7.03 -34.10 0.12
C ARG A 343 -7.82 -35.24 0.76
#